data_AF-A0A957B3X9-F1
#
_entry.id   AF-A0A957B3X9-F1
#
_cell.length_a   1.000
_cell.length_b   1.000
_cell.length_c   1.000
_cell.angle_alpha   90.00
_cell.angle_beta   90.00
_cell.angle_gamma   90.00
#
_symmetry.space_group_name_H-M   'P 1'
#
loop_
_entity.id
_entity.type
_entity.pdbx_description
1 polymer ?
#
loop_
_entity_poly.entity_id
_entity_poly.type
_entity_poly.pdbx_seq_one_letter_code
_entity_poly.pdbx_strand_id
1 'polypeptide(L)' 'MPEMQPLRPCPHCEQELPEAAFHSDDAMFCKRCTREVQEIIRKKYGVIEAALFRAKLRKSARIMKKRGIPAIIAAAGD' A
#
# COMPACT_ATOMS: atom_id res chain seq x y z
N MET A 1 26.76 26.00 25.43
CA MET A 1 25.28 26.02 25.53
C MET A 1 24.76 24.89 24.65
N PRO A 2 23.86 24.01 25.11
CA PRO A 2 23.30 22.99 24.23
C PRO A 2 22.45 23.68 23.15
N GLU A 3 22.70 23.37 21.88
CA GLU A 3 21.87 23.84 20.77
C GLU A 3 20.43 23.35 20.96
N MET A 4 19.48 24.27 21.05
CA MET A 4 18.06 23.92 20.98
C MET A 4 17.80 23.36 19.58
N GLN A 5 17.51 22.06 19.50
CA GLN A 5 17.16 21.44 18.23
C GLN A 5 15.84 22.05 17.70
N PRO A 6 15.74 22.32 16.40
CA PRO A 6 14.51 22.82 15.81
C PRO A 6 13.39 21.79 15.98
N LEU A 7 12.27 22.25 16.53
CA LEU A 7 11.03 21.49 16.61
C LEU A 7 10.18 21.81 15.39
N ARG A 8 9.49 20.79 14.87
CA ARG A 8 8.55 20.95 13.77
C ARG A 8 7.23 20.22 14.05
N PRO A 9 6.09 20.80 13.68
CA PRO A 9 4.79 20.19 13.95
C PRO A 9 4.50 19.06 12.98
N CYS A 10 3.92 17.96 13.48
CA CYS A 10 3.32 16.94 12.63
C CYS A 10 1.83 17.24 12.39
N PRO A 11 1.36 17.45 11.15
CA PRO A 11 -0.04 17.79 10.85
C PRO A 11 -1.06 16.71 11.19
N HIS A 12 -0.62 15.46 11.40
CA HIS A 12 -1.53 14.33 11.66
C HIS A 12 -1.76 14.09 13.15
N CYS A 13 -0.71 14.20 13.97
CA CYS A 13 -0.81 14.02 15.42
C CYS A 13 -0.74 15.32 16.22
N GLU A 14 -0.58 16.47 15.55
CA GLU A 14 -0.54 17.81 16.12
C GLU A 14 0.58 18.03 17.16
N GLN A 15 1.57 17.12 17.21
CA GLN A 15 2.70 17.21 18.13
C GLN A 15 3.85 18.02 17.54
N GLU A 16 4.46 18.86 18.36
CA GLU A 16 5.77 19.46 18.08
C GLU A 16 6.86 18.43 18.38
N LEU A 17 7.60 18.04 17.36
CA LEU A 17 8.57 16.94 17.43
C LEU A 17 9.94 17.40 16.92
N PRO A 18 11.04 16.84 17.43
CA PRO A 18 12.36 17.11 16.91
C PRO A 18 12.48 16.61 15.47
N GLU A 19 13.35 17.24 14.69
CA GLU A 19 13.60 16.88 13.29
C GLU A 19 13.98 15.40 13.11
N ALA A 20 14.66 14.81 14.09
CA ALA A 20 14.98 13.37 14.12
C ALA A 20 13.74 12.44 14.12
N ALA A 21 12.55 12.93 14.46
CA ALA A 21 11.30 12.19 14.38
C ALA A 21 10.71 12.13 12.96
N PHE A 22 11.36 12.76 11.97
CA PHE A 22 10.97 12.78 10.56
C PHE A 22 11.97 11.96 9.73
N HIS A 23 11.52 11.41 8.60
CA HIS A 23 12.35 10.54 7.76
C HIS A 23 13.34 11.31 6.87
N SER A 24 12.97 12.54 6.51
CA SER A 24 13.73 13.48 5.69
C SER A 24 13.25 14.90 5.99
N ASP A 25 14.00 15.90 5.57
CA ASP A 25 13.67 17.31 5.81
C ASP A 25 12.35 17.70 5.12
N ASP A 26 12.04 17.07 3.99
CA ASP A 26 10.78 17.26 3.24
C ASP A 26 9.60 16.39 3.76
N ALA A 27 9.82 15.57 4.79
CA ALA A 27 8.76 14.69 5.28
C ALA A 27 7.65 15.50 5.96
N MET A 28 6.44 15.40 5.41
CA MET A 28 5.25 16.08 5.93
C MET A 28 4.77 15.50 7.27
N PHE A 29 4.97 14.19 7.50
CA PHE A 29 4.52 13.49 8.69
C PHE A 29 5.71 12.93 9.47
N CYS A 30 5.55 12.82 10.79
CA CYS A 30 6.53 12.11 11.60
C CYS A 30 6.58 10.63 11.20
N LYS A 31 7.64 9.92 11.59
CA LYS A 31 7.87 8.50 11.28
C LYS A 31 6.67 7.61 11.63
N ARG A 32 6.03 7.86 12.77
CA ARG A 32 4.85 7.10 13.22
C ARG A 32 3.67 7.31 12.27
N CYS A 33 3.28 8.56 12.03
CA CYS A 33 2.12 8.88 11.18
C CYS A 33 2.37 8.48 9.73
N THR A 34 3.62 8.58 9.25
CA THR A 34 4.03 8.06 7.94
C THR A 34 3.74 6.56 7.83
N ARG A 35 4.08 5.77 8.86
CA ARG A 35 3.80 4.33 8.88
C ARG A 35 2.30 4.04 8.87
N GLU A 36 1.52 4.76 9.67
CA GLU A 36 0.06 4.62 9.70
C GLU A 36 -0.57 4.89 8.32
N VAL A 37 -0.17 5.98 7.65
CA VAL A 37 -0.62 6.30 6.30
C VAL A 37 -0.20 5.23 5.29
N GLN A 38 1.05 4.77 5.34
CA GLN A 38 1.53 3.70 4.46
C GLN A 38 0.77 2.39 4.65
N GLU A 39 0.39 2.01 5.87
CA GLU A 39 -0.43 0.83 6.12
C GLU A 39 -1.83 0.96 5.52
N ILE A 40 -2.47 2.12 5.66
CA ILE A 40 -3.78 2.40 5.05
C ILE A 40 -3.68 2.27 3.53
N ILE A 41 -2.64 2.85 2.93
CA ILE A 41 -2.39 2.80 1.50
C ILE A 41 -2.20 1.34 1.07
N ARG A 42 -1.32 0.57 1.73
CA ARG A 42 -1.07 -0.85 1.41
C ARG A 42 -2.35 -1.69 1.46
N LYS A 43 -3.19 -1.50 2.48
CA LYS A 43 -4.49 -2.20 2.59
C LYS A 43 -5.39 -1.89 1.39
N LYS A 44 -5.46 -0.63 0.95
CA LYS A 44 -6.25 -0.25 -0.24
C LYS A 44 -5.68 -0.84 -1.52
N TYR A 45 -4.37 -0.81 -1.71
CA TYR A 45 -3.72 -1.42 -2.88
C TYR A 45 -3.95 -2.94 -2.95
N GLY A 46 -3.89 -3.65 -1.82
CA GLY A 46 -4.19 -5.08 -1.79
C GLY A 46 -5.62 -5.41 -2.24
N VAL A 47 -6.61 -4.57 -1.93
CA VAL A 47 -7.99 -4.73 -2.42
C VAL A 47 -8.05 -4.54 -3.94
N ILE A 48 -7.33 -3.57 -4.49
CA ILE A 48 -7.27 -3.31 -5.94
C ILE A 48 -6.62 -4.50 -6.65
N GLU A 49 -5.49 -5.00 -6.15
CA GLU A 49 -4.80 -6.17 -6.72
C GLU A 49 -5.68 -7.42 -6.70
N ALA A 50 -6.36 -7.69 -5.58
CA ALA A 50 -7.30 -8.80 -5.49
C ALA A 50 -8.47 -8.67 -6.49
N ALA A 51 -9.00 -7.45 -6.67
CA ALA A 51 -10.05 -7.19 -7.65
C ALA A 51 -9.56 -7.42 -9.09
N LEU A 52 -8.35 -6.94 -9.43
CA LEU A 52 -7.71 -7.16 -10.72
C LEU A 52 -7.44 -8.64 -10.98
N PHE A 53 -6.93 -9.38 -9.99
CA PHE A 53 -6.70 -10.82 -10.08
C PHE A 53 -8.01 -11.57 -10.36
N ARG A 54 -9.07 -11.29 -9.59
CA ARG A 54 -10.41 -11.87 -9.81
C ARG A 54 -10.97 -11.51 -11.20
N ALA A 55 -10.72 -10.30 -11.69
CA ALA A 55 -11.14 -9.91 -13.04
C ALA A 55 -10.38 -10.70 -14.13
N LYS A 56 -9.06 -10.88 -13.97
CA LYS A 56 -8.25 -11.73 -14.86
C LYS A 56 -8.75 -13.18 -14.88
N LEU A 57 -9.00 -13.77 -13.71
CA LEU A 57 -9.54 -15.14 -13.60
C LEU A 57 -10.88 -15.28 -14.33
N ARG A 58 -11.81 -14.34 -14.12
CA ARG A 58 -13.11 -14.34 -14.83
C ARG A 58 -12.94 -14.23 -16.34
N LYS A 59 -12.00 -13.41 -16.82
CA LYS A 59 -11.69 -13.28 -18.25
C LYS A 59 -11.12 -14.60 -18.80
N SER A 60 -10.16 -15.20 -18.12
CA SER A 60 -9.57 -16.49 -18.52
C SER A 60 -10.61 -17.61 -18.55
N ALA A 61 -11.48 -17.70 -17.54
CA ALA A 61 -12.56 -18.68 -17.50
C ALA A 61 -13.54 -18.52 -18.68
N ARG A 62 -13.89 -17.27 -19.05
CA ARG A 62 -14.73 -17.02 -20.24
C ARG A 62 -14.03 -17.45 -21.54
N ILE A 63 -12.73 -17.21 -21.66
CA ILE A 63 -11.95 -17.63 -22.85
C ILE A 63 -11.91 -19.16 -22.94
N MET A 64 -11.64 -19.86 -21.83
CA MET A 64 -11.61 -21.33 -21.80
C MET A 64 -12.98 -21.94 -22.13
N LYS A 65 -14.06 -21.39 -21.57
CA LYS A 65 -15.43 -21.79 -21.91
C LYS A 65 -15.73 -21.60 -23.40
N LYS A 66 -15.30 -20.49 -24.00
CA LYS A 66 -15.45 -20.24 -25.45
C LYS A 66 -14.65 -21.22 -26.31
N ARG A 67 -13.50 -21.71 -25.82
CA ARG A 67 -12.62 -22.67 -26.52
C ARG A 67 -13.02 -24.13 -26.30
N GLY A 68 -14.08 -24.41 -25.52
CA GLY A 68 -14.50 -25.78 -25.23
C GLY A 68 -13.53 -26.58 -24.37
N ILE A 69 -12.57 -25.92 -23.71
CA ILE A 69 -11.58 -26.59 -22.86
C ILE A 69 -12.20 -26.83 -21.47
N PRO A 70 -12.31 -28.08 -21.00
CA PRO A 70 -12.86 -28.37 -19.68
C PRO A 70 -11.96 -27.78 -18.58
N ALA A 71 -12.60 -27.21 -17.56
CA ALA A 71 -11.95 -26.44 -16.48
C ALA A 71 -10.87 -27.21 -15.68
N ILE A 72 -10.83 -28.54 -15.83
CA ILE A 72 -9.95 -29.46 -15.10
C ILE A 72 -8.50 -29.39 -15.61
N ILE A 73 -8.26 -28.97 -16.86
CA ILE A 73 -6.92 -28.91 -17.46
C ILE A 73 -6.21 -27.58 -17.12
N ALA A 74 -6.94 -26.57 -16.66
CA ALA A 74 -6.40 -25.22 -16.48
C ALA A 74 -5.64 -25.00 -15.17
N ALA A 75 -5.76 -25.91 -14.20
CA ALA A 75 -5.12 -25.81 -12.88
C ALA A 75 -3.71 -26.44 -12.82
N ALA A 76 -3.22 -26.99 -13.94
CA ALA A 76 -1.99 -27.79 -13.98
C ALA A 76 -0.85 -27.14 -14.81
N GLY A 77 -0.90 -25.83 -15.06
CA GLY A 77 0.12 -25.13 -15.86
C GLY A 77 0.72 -23.93 -15.14
N ASP A 78 1.67 -24.20 -14.24
CA ASP A 78 2.88 -23.40 -13.99
C ASP A 78 4.08 -24.36 -14.08
#